data_AF-A0A7C2LAX5-F1
#
_entry.id   AF-A0A7C2LAX5-F1
#
_cell.length_a   1.000
_cell.length_b   1.000
_cell.length_c   1.000
_cell.angle_alpha   90.00
_cell.angle_beta   90.00
_cell.angle_gamma   90.00
#
_symmetry.space_group_name_H-M   'P 1'
#
loop_
_entity.id
_entity.type
_entity.pdbx_description
1 polymer ?
#
loop_
_entity_poly.entity_id
_entity_poly.type
_entity_poly.pdbx_seq_one_letter_code
_entity_poly.pdbx_strand_id
1 'polypeptide(L)'
;MATDAIRKPLREHLAVQGQLQAGQHVGLMLDRYLTQHDDEHTGAKQLYELAQQCEVSPVYKSAFSRWRQSLQQLEGVRLFTATAASPIAVGLGNESVLEVGLTVHRTYGVPIIPGSALKGLCRRGALRLKGDGKLADEQLRVLFGYSDDNGRASAGYIVFWDAWYDPASAEGKPFHRDTITVHHADYYTSRGQAYPTDFDDPNPVPFLVVRPGARFLFALQAPDDGWGAFAQNLLQWCLQYLGVGAKTNAGYGYFTVDEGKADTSPAKAAPSAKPIPVDTAADIWQNVVVNYNPGQRVLQVQRTIEGRSEGAFADPQRTQQLLATLPEAARQKLTQGKRRLLADVQIEVSGNRKLIVKITPRE
;
A
#
# COMPACT_ATOMS: atom_id res chain seq x y z
N MET A 1 19.38 -11.88 37.69
CA MET A 1 20.35 -11.01 38.42
C MET A 1 21.65 -10.79 37.63
N ALA A 2 22.32 -11.82 37.08
CA ALA A 2 23.57 -11.62 36.32
C ALA A 2 23.39 -10.95 34.93
N THR A 3 22.21 -11.07 34.32
CA THR A 3 21.89 -10.48 33.01
C THR A 3 21.59 -8.98 33.07
N ASP A 4 20.98 -8.49 34.15
CA ASP A 4 20.69 -7.05 34.33
C ASP A 4 21.95 -6.24 34.65
N ALA A 5 22.89 -6.84 35.39
CA ALA A 5 24.15 -6.21 35.76
C ALA A 5 25.06 -5.92 34.56
N ILE A 6 24.92 -6.67 33.46
CA ILE A 6 25.68 -6.45 32.21
C ILE A 6 24.90 -5.54 31.25
N ARG A 7 23.57 -5.69 31.16
CA ARG A 7 22.72 -4.91 30.24
C ARG A 7 22.64 -3.42 30.61
N LYS A 8 22.62 -3.10 31.90
CA LYS A 8 22.52 -1.71 32.39
C LYS A 8 23.74 -0.85 32.00
N PRO A 9 24.99 -1.24 32.30
CA PRO A 9 26.16 -0.46 31.89
C PRO A 9 26.35 -0.46 30.37
N LEU A 10 25.95 -1.52 29.65
CA LEU A 10 25.99 -1.52 28.19
C LEU A 10 24.98 -0.53 27.59
N ARG A 11 23.78 -0.41 28.16
CA ARG A 11 22.78 0.62 27.79
C ARG A 11 23.27 2.02 28.10
N GLU A 12 23.97 2.22 29.22
CA GLU A 12 24.54 3.52 29.59
C GLU A 12 25.75 3.89 28.69
N HIS A 13 26.55 2.92 28.24
CA HIS A 13 27.66 3.13 27.29
C HIS A 13 27.20 3.25 25.82
N LEU A 14 26.14 2.53 25.42
CA LEU A 14 25.55 2.56 24.08
C LEU A 14 24.43 3.59 23.95
N ALA A 15 24.01 4.22 25.05
CA ALA A 15 23.25 5.45 25.03
C ALA A 15 24.16 6.53 24.45
N VAL A 16 24.33 6.49 23.13
CA VAL A 16 24.60 7.68 22.34
C VAL A 16 23.52 8.66 22.77
N GLN A 17 23.90 9.61 23.63
CA GLN A 17 23.11 10.77 24.03
C GLN A 17 22.92 11.73 22.84
N GLY A 18 22.71 11.19 21.64
CA GLY A 18 22.13 11.93 20.53
C GLY A 18 20.63 11.82 20.70
N GLN A 19 19.95 12.94 20.90
CA GLN A 19 18.53 13.01 20.55
C GLN A 19 18.40 12.43 19.13
N LEU A 20 17.49 11.48 18.93
CA LEU A 20 17.12 10.99 17.60
C LEU A 20 16.62 12.20 16.79
N GLN A 21 17.54 12.89 16.12
CA GLN A 21 17.18 13.83 15.07
C GLN A 21 16.62 13.00 13.92
N ALA A 22 15.63 13.53 13.18
CA ALA A 22 14.94 12.83 12.10
C ALA A 22 15.94 12.03 11.24
N GLY A 23 15.96 10.71 11.47
CA GLY A 23 17.00 9.84 10.94
C GLY A 23 16.78 9.63 9.44
N GLN A 24 17.84 9.69 8.63
CA GLN A 24 17.69 9.48 7.18
C GLN A 24 17.30 8.03 6.81
N HIS A 25 17.30 7.09 7.77
CA HIS A 25 17.06 5.68 7.53
C HIS A 25 15.96 5.11 8.45
N VAL A 26 14.73 5.06 7.96
CA VAL A 26 13.56 4.61 8.73
C VAL A 26 13.68 3.16 9.21
N GLY A 27 14.18 2.22 8.40
CA GLY A 27 14.32 0.82 8.83
C GLY A 27 15.17 0.65 10.09
N LEU A 28 16.39 1.21 10.10
CA LEU A 28 17.26 1.23 11.26
C LEU A 28 16.59 1.84 12.49
N MET A 29 15.86 2.95 12.31
CA MET A 29 15.13 3.61 13.39
C MET A 29 14.06 2.69 14.00
N LEU A 30 13.23 2.05 13.17
CA LEU A 30 12.19 1.14 13.63
C LEU A 30 12.78 -0.12 14.30
N ASP A 31 13.91 -0.64 13.79
CA ASP A 31 14.51 -1.89 14.28
C ASP A 31 15.34 -1.73 15.56
N ARG A 32 15.98 -0.57 15.77
CA ARG A 32 17.06 -0.42 16.77
C ARG A 32 16.86 0.68 17.80
N TYR A 33 15.91 1.59 17.59
CA TYR A 33 15.80 2.81 18.40
C TYR A 33 14.52 2.90 19.23
N LEU A 34 13.81 1.79 19.46
CA LEU A 34 12.70 1.76 20.40
C LEU A 34 13.22 2.02 21.83
N THR A 35 12.83 3.17 22.38
CA THR A 35 13.28 3.66 23.69
C THR A 35 12.58 2.98 24.85
N GLN A 36 11.30 2.65 24.68
CA GLN A 36 10.46 2.00 25.68
C GLN A 36 9.42 1.11 25.02
N HIS A 37 9.12 -0.01 25.68
CA HIS A 37 8.03 -0.91 25.31
C HIS A 37 6.99 -0.83 26.42
N ASP A 38 5.82 -0.29 26.09
CA ASP A 38 4.73 0.02 27.02
C ASP A 38 3.37 -0.27 26.35
N ASP A 39 2.36 -0.55 27.18
CA ASP A 39 1.00 -0.90 26.73
C ASP A 39 0.29 0.26 26.02
N GLU A 40 0.77 1.50 26.22
CA GLU A 40 0.24 2.70 25.56
C GLU A 40 0.90 2.96 24.19
N HIS A 41 1.86 2.12 23.78
CA HIS A 41 2.68 2.25 22.59
C HIS A 41 3.37 3.61 22.43
N THR A 42 3.75 4.26 23.53
CA THR A 42 4.29 5.63 23.53
C THR A 42 5.65 5.72 22.82
N GLY A 43 6.54 4.76 23.07
CA GLY A 43 7.82 4.67 22.34
C GLY A 43 7.64 4.45 20.83
N ALA A 44 6.69 3.61 20.43
CA ALA A 44 6.36 3.37 19.01
C ALA A 44 5.78 4.62 18.34
N LYS A 45 4.87 5.34 19.02
CA LYS A 45 4.28 6.60 18.53
C LYS A 45 5.37 7.64 18.23
N GLN A 46 6.35 7.80 19.12
CA GLN A 46 7.48 8.71 18.90
C GLN A 46 8.31 8.33 17.66
N LEU A 47 8.61 7.03 17.48
CA LEU A 47 9.33 6.58 16.29
C LEU A 47 8.54 6.82 15.00
N TYR A 48 7.23 6.62 15.01
CA TYR A 48 6.38 6.90 13.86
C TYR A 48 6.28 8.40 13.56
N GLU A 49 6.28 9.26 14.57
CA GLU A 49 6.35 10.71 14.38
C GLU A 49 7.67 11.13 13.73
N LEU A 50 8.78 10.58 14.19
CA LEU A 50 10.09 10.80 13.55
C LEU A 50 10.12 10.26 12.11
N ALA A 51 9.58 9.06 11.87
CA ALA A 51 9.55 8.43 10.54
C ALA A 51 8.78 9.25 9.49
N GLN A 52 7.74 9.97 9.92
CA GLN A 52 6.98 10.87 9.04
C GLN A 52 7.75 12.12 8.63
N GLN A 53 8.73 12.53 9.44
CA GLN A 53 9.57 13.69 9.18
C GLN A 53 10.82 13.33 8.38
N CYS A 54 11.16 12.04 8.28
CA CYS A 54 12.31 11.55 7.54
C CYS A 54 12.22 11.90 6.05
N GLU A 55 13.15 12.74 5.61
CA GLU A 55 13.36 13.03 4.20
C GLU A 55 14.30 12.02 3.56
N VAL A 56 14.07 11.76 2.28
CA VAL A 56 14.91 10.87 1.48
C VAL A 56 16.31 11.45 1.31
N SER A 57 17.32 10.62 1.61
CA SER A 57 18.73 11.02 1.55
C SER A 57 19.20 11.39 0.14
N PRO A 58 20.16 12.31 -0.02
CA PRO A 58 20.79 12.61 -1.31
C PRO A 58 21.45 11.39 -1.97
N VAL A 59 21.95 10.46 -1.16
CA VAL A 59 22.53 9.19 -1.63
C VAL A 59 21.47 8.35 -2.35
N TYR A 60 20.25 8.26 -1.79
CA TYR A 60 19.17 7.55 -2.46
C TYR A 60 18.78 8.18 -3.79
N LYS A 61 18.72 9.52 -3.87
CA LYS A 61 18.42 10.23 -5.12
C LYS A 61 19.39 9.82 -6.23
N SER A 62 20.69 9.79 -5.92
CA SER A 62 21.73 9.35 -6.85
C SER A 62 21.60 7.86 -7.20
N ALA A 63 21.30 7.01 -6.20
CA ALA A 63 21.09 5.58 -6.42
C ALA A 63 19.88 5.29 -7.30
N PHE A 64 18.77 5.99 -7.11
CA PHE A 64 17.55 5.89 -7.91
C PHE A 64 17.82 6.29 -9.37
N SER A 65 18.49 7.42 -9.60
CA SER A 65 18.86 7.86 -10.96
C SER A 65 19.74 6.83 -11.68
N ARG A 66 20.75 6.29 -10.99
CA ARG A 66 21.62 5.24 -11.53
C ARG A 66 20.84 3.95 -11.81
N TRP A 67 20.01 3.51 -10.87
CA TRP A 67 19.19 2.31 -11.02
C TRP A 67 18.26 2.41 -12.23
N ARG A 68 17.55 3.54 -12.35
CA ARG A 68 16.70 3.85 -13.50
C ARG A 68 17.48 3.80 -14.81
N GLN A 69 18.65 4.45 -14.86
CA GLN A 69 19.50 4.45 -16.06
C GLN A 69 19.98 3.04 -16.41
N SER A 70 20.40 2.23 -15.43
CA SER A 70 20.82 0.85 -15.66
C SER A 70 19.69 0.00 -16.23
N LEU A 71 18.47 0.14 -15.71
CA LEU A 71 17.30 -0.58 -16.24
C LEU A 71 16.96 -0.18 -17.68
N GLN A 72 17.14 1.10 -18.04
CA GLN A 72 16.90 1.57 -19.41
C GLN A 72 17.90 1.02 -20.43
N GLN A 73 19.07 0.55 -20.00
CA GLN A 73 20.07 -0.07 -20.89
C GLN A 73 19.85 -1.57 -21.08
N LEU A 74 18.94 -2.19 -20.33
CA LEU A 74 18.65 -3.61 -20.46
C LEU A 74 17.64 -3.85 -21.57
N GLU A 75 17.92 -4.84 -22.42
CA GLU A 75 16.99 -5.29 -23.45
C GLU A 75 15.74 -5.94 -22.83
N GLY A 76 14.59 -5.71 -23.47
CA GLY A 76 13.31 -6.26 -23.05
C GLY A 76 12.73 -5.66 -21.77
N VAL A 77 13.35 -4.61 -21.20
CA VAL A 77 12.82 -3.92 -20.00
C VAL A 77 11.80 -2.85 -20.39
N ARG A 78 10.64 -2.89 -19.72
CA ARG A 78 9.62 -1.85 -19.76
C ARG A 78 9.51 -1.18 -18.41
N LEU A 79 9.58 0.15 -18.44
CA LEU A 79 9.46 1.00 -17.26
C LEU A 79 8.15 1.78 -17.30
N PHE A 80 7.51 1.89 -16.15
CA PHE A 80 6.41 2.82 -15.96
C PHE A 80 6.38 3.30 -14.51
N THR A 81 5.75 4.46 -14.28
CA THR A 81 5.50 4.96 -12.94
C THR A 81 4.03 4.84 -12.58
N ALA A 82 3.75 4.60 -11.31
CA ALA A 82 2.40 4.71 -10.77
C ALA A 82 2.45 5.38 -9.40
N THR A 83 1.42 6.15 -9.10
CA THR A 83 1.30 6.94 -7.86
C THR A 83 0.32 6.27 -6.91
N ALA A 84 0.67 6.17 -5.64
CA ALA A 84 -0.19 5.64 -4.59
C ALA A 84 -1.49 6.46 -4.51
N ALA A 85 -2.61 5.87 -4.86
CA ALA A 85 -3.94 6.49 -4.73
C ALA A 85 -4.50 6.35 -3.30
N SER A 86 -4.06 5.31 -2.60
CA SER A 86 -4.38 5.04 -1.21
C SER A 86 -3.14 4.64 -0.41
N PRO A 87 -3.21 4.57 0.93
CA PRO A 87 -2.06 4.22 1.74
C PRO A 87 -1.58 2.80 1.41
N ILE A 88 -0.26 2.59 1.35
CA ILE A 88 0.31 1.29 1.01
C ILE A 88 0.95 0.69 2.25
N ALA A 89 0.55 -0.54 2.55
CA ALA A 89 1.03 -1.30 3.70
C ALA A 89 1.68 -2.60 3.20
N VAL A 90 2.98 -2.57 2.87
CA VAL A 90 3.72 -3.75 2.42
C VAL A 90 4.57 -4.27 3.58
N GLY A 91 4.49 -5.57 3.86
CA GLY A 91 5.29 -6.20 4.92
C GLY A 91 4.76 -6.07 6.34
N LEU A 92 3.44 -5.82 6.53
CA LEU A 92 2.85 -5.74 7.88
C LEU A 92 3.07 -7.00 8.72
N GLY A 93 3.21 -8.17 8.08
CA GLY A 93 3.48 -9.44 8.75
C GLY A 93 4.97 -9.76 8.93
N ASN A 94 5.88 -8.86 8.57
CA ASN A 94 7.30 -9.04 8.86
C ASN A 94 7.51 -8.95 10.38
N GLU A 95 8.43 -9.74 10.90
CA GLU A 95 8.85 -9.65 12.30
C GLU A 95 9.31 -8.23 12.62
N SER A 96 8.74 -7.66 13.69
CA SER A 96 8.97 -6.28 14.09
C SER A 96 8.86 -6.18 15.61
N VAL A 97 9.75 -5.39 16.21
CA VAL A 97 9.68 -5.05 17.64
C VAL A 97 8.44 -4.18 17.93
N LEU A 98 7.86 -3.56 16.89
CA LEU A 98 6.67 -2.71 16.96
C LEU A 98 5.37 -3.46 16.64
N GLU A 99 5.39 -4.80 16.64
CA GLU A 99 4.31 -5.73 16.29
C GLU A 99 3.85 -5.69 14.82
N VAL A 100 3.97 -4.53 14.16
CA VAL A 100 3.60 -4.31 12.78
C VAL A 100 4.85 -3.99 11.97
N GLY A 101 5.15 -4.85 11.00
CA GLY A 101 6.29 -4.69 10.10
C GLY A 101 6.07 -3.69 8.97
N LEU A 102 7.15 -3.27 8.33
CA LEU A 102 7.10 -2.50 7.08
C LEU A 102 8.28 -2.88 6.20
N THR A 103 8.03 -3.15 4.93
CA THR A 103 9.10 -3.41 3.97
C THR A 103 9.72 -2.09 3.50
N VAL A 104 10.96 -1.87 3.91
CA VAL A 104 11.79 -0.74 3.49
C VAL A 104 13.08 -1.23 2.84
N HIS A 105 13.63 -0.42 1.93
CA HIS A 105 14.91 -0.70 1.30
C HIS A 105 16.01 -0.72 2.36
N ARG A 106 16.69 -1.87 2.50
CA ARG A 106 17.65 -2.12 3.60
C ARG A 106 18.79 -1.12 3.72
N THR A 107 19.26 -0.59 2.59
CA THR A 107 20.37 0.38 2.52
C THR A 107 19.95 1.84 2.68
N TYR A 108 18.71 2.19 2.29
CA TYR A 108 18.31 3.58 2.11
C TYR A 108 17.13 3.99 2.99
N GLY A 109 16.47 3.04 3.66
CA GLY A 109 15.35 3.31 4.56
C GLY A 109 14.10 3.88 3.88
N VAL A 110 14.01 3.87 2.55
CA VAL A 110 12.84 4.29 1.77
C VAL A 110 11.88 3.11 1.57
N PRO A 111 10.60 3.31 1.24
CA PRO A 111 9.73 2.18 0.93
C PRO A 111 10.13 1.49 -0.39
N ILE A 112 9.88 0.19 -0.44
CA ILE A 112 10.10 -0.64 -1.63
C ILE A 112 8.96 -1.65 -1.74
N ILE A 113 8.53 -1.95 -2.98
CA ILE A 113 7.56 -3.02 -3.22
C ILE A 113 8.32 -4.19 -3.85
N PRO A 114 8.45 -5.32 -3.14
CA PRO A 114 9.19 -6.46 -3.66
C PRO A 114 8.61 -6.98 -4.98
N GLY A 115 9.48 -7.35 -5.93
CA GLY A 115 9.12 -7.95 -7.21
C GLY A 115 8.35 -9.26 -7.04
N SER A 116 8.59 -9.99 -5.95
CA SER A 116 7.79 -11.16 -5.55
C SER A 116 6.35 -10.81 -5.23
N ALA A 117 6.09 -9.67 -4.56
CA ALA A 117 4.75 -9.18 -4.28
C ALA A 117 4.03 -8.74 -5.58
N LEU A 118 4.76 -8.09 -6.50
CA LEU A 118 4.24 -7.73 -7.82
C LEU A 118 3.92 -8.96 -8.68
N LYS A 119 4.82 -9.96 -8.70
CA LYS A 119 4.62 -11.23 -9.39
C LYS A 119 3.40 -11.95 -8.83
N GLY A 120 3.26 -12.03 -7.51
CA GLY A 120 2.10 -12.64 -6.86
C GLY A 120 0.79 -11.92 -7.19
N LEU A 121 0.81 -10.59 -7.19
CA LEU A 121 -0.33 -9.76 -7.56
C LEU A 121 -0.75 -10.00 -9.03
N CYS A 122 0.20 -9.97 -9.97
CA CYS A 122 -0.06 -10.27 -11.37
C CYS A 122 -0.57 -11.69 -11.57
N ARG A 123 -0.01 -12.68 -10.84
CA ARG A 123 -0.51 -14.06 -10.90
C ARG A 123 -1.96 -14.15 -10.45
N ARG A 124 -2.35 -13.43 -9.39
CA ARG A 124 -3.74 -13.33 -8.95
C ARG A 124 -4.64 -12.73 -10.03
N GLY A 125 -4.22 -11.66 -10.68
CA GLY A 125 -4.94 -11.07 -11.81
C GLY A 125 -5.07 -12.02 -13.00
N ALA A 126 -3.99 -12.70 -13.38
CA ALA A 126 -3.98 -13.67 -14.47
C ALA A 126 -4.89 -14.88 -14.19
N LEU A 127 -4.95 -15.36 -12.95
CA LEU A 127 -5.88 -16.43 -12.56
C LEU A 127 -7.35 -15.99 -12.71
N ARG A 128 -7.66 -14.72 -12.46
CA ARG A 128 -9.00 -14.16 -12.73
C ARG A 128 -9.29 -14.15 -14.22
N LEU A 129 -8.37 -13.66 -15.05
CA LEU A 129 -8.53 -13.70 -16.50
C LEU A 129 -8.70 -15.12 -17.04
N LYS A 130 -8.00 -16.09 -16.47
CA LYS A 130 -8.17 -17.52 -16.78
C LYS A 130 -9.59 -17.99 -16.42
N GLY A 131 -10.09 -17.63 -15.24
CA GLY A 131 -11.46 -17.94 -14.81
C GLY A 131 -12.52 -17.36 -15.76
N ASP A 132 -12.27 -16.18 -16.33
CA ASP A 132 -13.13 -15.52 -17.31
C ASP A 132 -12.95 -16.06 -18.76
N GLY A 133 -12.09 -17.06 -18.98
CA GLY A 133 -11.76 -17.59 -20.31
C GLY A 133 -10.95 -16.65 -21.20
N LYS A 134 -10.36 -15.59 -20.65
CA LYS A 134 -9.56 -14.56 -21.35
C LYS A 134 -8.07 -14.88 -21.38
N LEU A 135 -7.62 -15.94 -20.70
CA LEU A 135 -6.22 -16.38 -20.64
C LEU A 135 -6.13 -17.90 -20.57
N ALA A 136 -5.31 -18.52 -21.41
CA ALA A 136 -5.07 -19.97 -21.40
C ALA A 136 -4.09 -20.39 -20.28
N ASP A 137 -4.11 -21.67 -19.89
CA ASP A 137 -3.22 -22.19 -18.84
C ASP A 137 -1.75 -22.13 -19.28
N GLU A 138 -1.48 -22.42 -20.55
CA GLU A 138 -0.15 -22.35 -21.15
C GLU A 138 0.44 -20.94 -21.04
N GLN A 139 -0.38 -19.91 -21.28
CA GLN A 139 0.03 -18.51 -21.13
C GLN A 139 0.35 -18.16 -19.67
N LEU A 140 -0.42 -18.68 -18.72
CA LEU A 140 -0.16 -18.52 -17.29
C LEU A 140 1.19 -19.14 -16.87
N ARG A 141 1.50 -20.33 -17.41
CA ARG A 141 2.78 -21.01 -17.19
C ARG A 141 3.95 -20.25 -17.80
N VAL A 142 3.80 -19.68 -18.99
CA VAL A 142 4.82 -18.82 -19.61
C VAL A 142 5.11 -17.58 -18.75
N LEU A 143 4.06 -16.92 -18.24
CA LEU A 143 4.24 -15.69 -17.44
C LEU A 143 4.92 -15.94 -16.09
N PHE A 144 4.50 -16.98 -15.36
CA PHE A 144 4.88 -17.13 -13.94
C PHE A 144 5.74 -18.37 -13.63
N GLY A 145 5.82 -19.31 -14.57
CA GLY A 145 6.41 -20.63 -14.37
C GLY A 145 5.43 -21.63 -13.77
N TYR A 146 5.87 -22.88 -13.66
CA TYR A 146 5.12 -23.96 -13.01
C TYR A 146 6.07 -24.96 -12.37
N SER A 147 5.53 -25.76 -11.46
CA SER A 147 6.13 -27.00 -10.95
C SER A 147 5.00 -28.00 -10.81
N ASP A 148 5.24 -29.25 -11.19
CA ASP A 148 4.30 -30.36 -10.99
C ASP A 148 4.86 -31.42 -10.03
N ASP A 149 3.98 -32.33 -9.60
CA ASP A 149 4.31 -33.40 -8.65
C ASP A 149 5.27 -34.44 -9.24
N ASN A 150 5.43 -34.46 -10.57
CA ASN A 150 6.36 -35.33 -11.28
C ASN A 150 7.76 -34.70 -11.41
N GLY A 151 8.01 -33.58 -10.73
CA GLY A 151 9.29 -32.89 -10.73
C GLY A 151 9.57 -32.08 -12.00
N ARG A 152 8.59 -31.89 -12.89
CA ARG A 152 8.75 -30.99 -14.04
C ARG A 152 8.49 -29.57 -13.57
N ALA A 153 9.45 -28.69 -13.82
CA ALA A 153 9.33 -27.29 -13.52
C ALA A 153 9.86 -26.43 -14.67
N SER A 154 9.30 -25.25 -14.80
CA SER A 154 9.81 -24.22 -15.70
C SER A 154 9.69 -22.86 -15.02
N ALA A 155 10.72 -22.03 -15.19
CA ALA A 155 10.70 -20.65 -14.73
C ALA A 155 9.74 -19.83 -15.60
N GLY A 156 9.18 -18.77 -15.00
CA GLY A 156 8.44 -17.77 -15.77
C GLY A 156 9.39 -16.94 -16.61
N TYR A 157 8.93 -16.48 -17.77
CA TYR A 157 9.72 -15.68 -18.71
C TYR A 157 9.70 -14.17 -18.38
N ILE A 158 8.85 -13.75 -17.43
CA ILE A 158 8.76 -12.34 -17.00
C ILE A 158 9.53 -12.13 -15.71
N VAL A 159 10.50 -11.20 -15.73
CA VAL A 159 11.19 -10.74 -14.54
C VAL A 159 10.43 -9.56 -13.95
N PHE A 160 10.02 -9.70 -12.69
CA PHE A 160 9.43 -8.63 -11.89
C PHE A 160 10.50 -8.04 -10.98
N TRP A 161 11.01 -6.87 -11.33
CA TRP A 161 11.96 -6.15 -10.47
C TRP A 161 11.23 -5.49 -9.30
N ASP A 162 11.95 -5.22 -8.22
CA ASP A 162 11.42 -4.43 -7.11
C ASP A 162 11.02 -3.03 -7.59
N ALA A 163 9.86 -2.53 -7.16
CA ALA A 163 9.47 -1.16 -7.45
C ALA A 163 10.14 -0.20 -6.47
N TRP A 164 10.91 0.74 -7.01
CA TRP A 164 11.64 1.75 -6.24
C TRP A 164 10.82 3.02 -6.08
N TYR A 165 10.81 3.59 -4.89
CA TYR A 165 10.16 4.87 -4.62
C TYR A 165 10.83 6.03 -5.39
N ASP A 166 10.04 6.88 -6.02
CA ASP A 166 10.54 8.07 -6.70
C ASP A 166 10.73 9.21 -5.70
N PRO A 167 11.97 9.66 -5.44
CA PRO A 167 12.27 10.68 -4.45
C PRO A 167 11.74 12.08 -4.80
N ALA A 168 11.28 12.30 -6.04
CA ALA A 168 10.64 13.55 -6.45
C ALA A 168 9.14 13.62 -6.09
N SER A 169 8.58 12.54 -5.55
CA SER A 169 7.16 12.46 -5.16
C SER A 169 6.97 12.66 -3.65
N ALA A 170 5.72 12.92 -3.22
CA ALA A 170 5.35 13.05 -1.80
C ALA A 170 6.28 13.96 -0.97
N GLU A 171 6.82 15.03 -1.58
CA GLU A 171 7.75 15.99 -0.95
C GLU A 171 9.00 15.31 -0.34
N GLY A 172 9.39 14.13 -0.83
CA GLY A 172 10.50 13.34 -0.30
C GLY A 172 10.23 12.72 1.09
N LYS A 173 8.98 12.76 1.58
CA LYS A 173 8.54 12.21 2.87
C LYS A 173 7.49 11.12 2.65
N PRO A 174 7.90 9.87 2.36
CA PRO A 174 7.00 8.83 1.89
C PRO A 174 6.10 8.23 2.98
N PHE A 175 6.45 8.36 4.27
CA PHE A 175 5.77 7.65 5.34
C PHE A 175 4.70 8.48 6.03
N HIS A 176 3.68 7.80 6.54
CA HIS A 176 2.58 8.36 7.32
C HIS A 176 2.19 7.38 8.43
N ARG A 177 1.83 7.89 9.62
CA ARG A 177 1.30 7.05 10.71
C ARG A 177 -0.19 6.83 10.51
N ASP A 178 -0.61 5.58 10.52
CA ASP A 178 -2.02 5.21 10.52
C ASP A 178 -2.37 4.45 11.81
N THR A 179 -3.66 4.23 12.07
CA THR A 179 -4.13 3.53 13.27
C THR A 179 -5.24 2.54 12.91
N ILE A 180 -5.13 1.31 13.42
CA ILE A 180 -6.24 0.36 13.40
C ILE A 180 -6.82 0.27 14.79
N THR A 181 -8.14 0.33 14.90
CA THR A 181 -8.84 0.15 16.18
C THR A 181 -9.62 -1.15 16.14
N VAL A 182 -9.26 -2.10 17.01
CA VAL A 182 -10.03 -3.35 17.18
C VAL A 182 -11.10 -3.09 18.23
N HIS A 183 -12.35 -3.35 17.87
CA HIS A 183 -13.52 -3.10 18.73
C HIS A 183 -14.02 -4.34 19.48
N HIS A 184 -13.63 -5.56 19.07
CA HIS A 184 -14.06 -6.80 19.72
C HIS A 184 -12.85 -7.75 19.89
N ALA A 185 -11.83 -7.31 20.62
CA ALA A 185 -10.57 -8.04 20.73
C ALA A 185 -10.78 -9.45 21.33
N ASP A 186 -11.69 -9.56 22.29
CA ASP A 186 -11.97 -10.82 22.99
C ASP A 186 -12.70 -11.82 22.09
N TYR A 187 -13.59 -11.34 21.23
CA TYR A 187 -14.23 -12.16 20.20
C TYR A 187 -13.20 -12.80 19.26
N TYR A 188 -12.28 -12.00 18.72
CA TYR A 188 -11.26 -12.49 17.79
C TYR A 188 -10.24 -13.42 18.47
N THR A 189 -9.81 -13.08 19.68
CA THR A 189 -8.82 -13.87 20.43
C THR A 189 -9.38 -15.21 20.88
N SER A 190 -10.65 -15.23 21.31
CA SER A 190 -11.36 -16.44 21.70
C SER A 190 -11.82 -17.32 20.54
N ARG A 191 -11.54 -16.91 19.28
CA ARG A 191 -12.01 -17.57 18.06
C ARG A 191 -13.52 -17.82 18.05
N GLY A 192 -14.29 -16.86 18.57
CA GLY A 192 -15.75 -16.91 18.61
C GLY A 192 -16.37 -17.63 19.81
N GLN A 193 -15.60 -17.91 20.87
CA GLN A 193 -16.19 -18.40 22.13
C GLN A 193 -16.76 -17.29 23.01
N ALA A 194 -16.16 -16.09 22.96
CA ALA A 194 -16.77 -14.88 23.49
C ALA A 194 -17.68 -14.29 22.40
N TYR A 195 -18.82 -13.72 22.78
CA TYR A 195 -19.69 -12.99 21.85
C TYR A 195 -19.09 -11.61 21.54
N PRO A 196 -19.30 -11.07 20.33
CA PRO A 196 -18.87 -9.71 20.01
C PRO A 196 -19.81 -8.74 20.73
N THR A 197 -19.37 -8.22 21.88
CA THR A 197 -20.16 -7.27 22.66
C THR A 197 -19.63 -5.84 22.47
N ASP A 198 -20.51 -4.85 22.58
CA ASP A 198 -20.16 -3.43 22.47
C ASP A 198 -19.47 -2.88 23.74
N PHE A 199 -19.17 -3.73 24.72
CA PHE A 199 -18.54 -3.36 25.99
C PHE A 199 -17.01 -3.46 25.96
N ASP A 200 -16.44 -4.01 24.89
CA ASP A 200 -15.00 -4.12 24.72
C ASP A 200 -14.40 -2.72 24.48
N ASP A 201 -13.37 -2.36 25.25
CA ASP A 201 -12.67 -1.10 25.05
C ASP A 201 -11.94 -1.10 23.69
N PRO A 202 -12.07 -0.04 22.87
CA PRO A 202 -11.38 0.04 21.59
C PRO A 202 -9.87 0.11 21.80
N ASN A 203 -9.11 -0.81 21.20
CA ASN A 203 -7.65 -0.82 21.27
C ASN A 203 -7.02 -0.23 19.98
N PRO A 204 -6.51 1.02 19.98
CA PRO A 204 -5.92 1.66 18.81
C PRO A 204 -4.43 1.29 18.67
N VAL A 205 -4.11 0.49 17.66
CA VAL A 205 -2.74 0.08 17.33
C VAL A 205 -2.18 0.98 16.22
N PRO A 206 -1.21 1.86 16.52
CA PRO A 206 -0.57 2.70 15.52
C PRO A 206 0.43 1.89 14.68
N PHE A 207 0.52 2.20 13.39
CA PHE A 207 1.47 1.57 12.47
C PHE A 207 1.89 2.53 11.36
N LEU A 208 2.99 2.22 10.68
CA LEU A 208 3.53 3.05 9.60
C LEU A 208 3.09 2.53 8.23
N VAL A 209 2.70 3.45 7.35
CA VAL A 209 2.33 3.17 5.97
C VAL A 209 3.04 4.13 5.01
N VAL A 210 3.09 3.75 3.74
CA VAL A 210 3.45 4.71 2.69
C VAL A 210 2.22 5.54 2.36
N ARG A 211 2.38 6.85 2.27
CA ARG A 211 1.28 7.78 2.09
C ARG A 211 0.79 7.86 0.63
N PRO A 212 -0.50 8.20 0.41
CA PRO A 212 -0.98 8.57 -0.92
C PRO A 212 -0.14 9.69 -1.54
N GLY A 213 0.03 9.68 -2.86
CA GLY A 213 0.90 10.61 -3.58
C GLY A 213 2.37 10.16 -3.69
N ALA A 214 2.77 9.10 -3.00
CA ALA A 214 4.08 8.47 -3.21
C ALA A 214 4.09 7.75 -4.56
N ARG A 215 5.04 8.09 -5.44
CA ARG A 215 5.21 7.48 -6.75
C ARG A 215 6.28 6.40 -6.71
N PHE A 216 6.08 5.33 -7.47
CA PHE A 216 7.04 4.23 -7.60
C PHE A 216 7.37 4.02 -9.08
N LEU A 217 8.64 3.69 -9.35
CA LEU A 217 9.15 3.20 -10.62
C LEU A 217 9.04 1.68 -10.64
N PHE A 218 8.25 1.16 -11.57
CA PHE A 218 8.07 -0.26 -11.81
C PHE A 218 8.88 -0.67 -13.05
N ALA A 219 9.45 -1.87 -13.00
CA ALA A 219 10.20 -2.43 -14.11
C ALA A 219 9.83 -3.91 -14.31
N LEU A 220 9.56 -4.26 -15.57
CA LEU A 220 9.32 -5.62 -16.02
C LEU A 220 10.29 -5.94 -17.14
N GLN A 221 10.90 -7.13 -17.12
CA GLN A 221 11.68 -7.63 -18.25
C GLN A 221 10.94 -8.79 -18.91
N ALA A 222 10.83 -8.76 -20.23
CA ALA A 222 10.17 -9.79 -21.03
C ALA A 222 11.04 -10.17 -22.24
N PRO A 223 10.87 -11.38 -22.80
CA PRO A 223 11.63 -11.84 -23.96
C PRO A 223 11.25 -11.08 -25.25
N ASP A 224 10.02 -10.59 -25.34
CA ASP A 224 9.53 -9.76 -26.45
C ASP A 224 8.53 -8.70 -25.96
N ASP A 225 8.29 -7.70 -26.81
CA ASP A 225 7.43 -6.56 -26.48
C ASP A 225 5.95 -6.96 -26.34
N GLY A 226 5.49 -8.02 -27.00
CA GLY A 226 4.11 -8.50 -26.87
C GLY A 226 3.83 -8.97 -25.45
N TRP A 227 4.70 -9.86 -24.93
CA TRP A 227 4.63 -10.30 -23.54
C TRP A 227 4.90 -9.16 -22.55
N GLY A 228 5.84 -8.26 -22.87
CA GLY A 228 6.15 -7.11 -22.03
C GLY A 228 4.97 -6.14 -21.89
N ALA A 229 4.29 -5.84 -23.00
CA ALA A 229 3.08 -5.00 -23.01
C ALA A 229 1.93 -5.67 -22.26
N PHE A 230 1.70 -6.96 -22.47
CA PHE A 230 0.69 -7.71 -21.73
C PHE A 230 0.96 -7.69 -20.22
N ALA A 231 2.19 -8.01 -19.80
CA ALA A 231 2.56 -8.06 -18.38
C ALA A 231 2.47 -6.68 -17.72
N GLN A 232 2.87 -5.62 -18.43
CA GLN A 232 2.71 -4.25 -17.95
C GLN A 232 1.24 -3.88 -17.77
N ASN A 233 0.40 -4.13 -18.77
CA ASN A 233 -1.04 -3.83 -18.71
C ASN A 233 -1.73 -4.62 -17.59
N LEU A 234 -1.37 -5.89 -17.44
CA LEU A 234 -1.86 -6.73 -16.35
C LEU A 234 -1.44 -6.17 -14.98
N LEU A 235 -0.18 -5.78 -14.82
CA LEU A 235 0.31 -5.20 -13.56
C LEU A 235 -0.38 -3.88 -13.26
N GLN A 236 -0.48 -2.98 -14.24
CA GLN A 236 -1.18 -1.70 -14.11
C GLN A 236 -2.64 -1.91 -13.69
N TRP A 237 -3.35 -2.83 -14.36
CA TRP A 237 -4.71 -3.20 -13.98
C TRP A 237 -4.78 -3.74 -12.55
N CYS A 238 -3.86 -4.63 -12.17
CA CYS A 238 -3.84 -5.16 -10.80
C CYS A 238 -3.55 -4.08 -9.75
N LEU A 239 -2.62 -3.17 -10.01
CA LEU A 239 -2.31 -2.05 -9.11
C LEU A 239 -3.52 -1.11 -8.94
N GLN A 240 -4.31 -0.93 -10.00
CA GLN A 240 -5.50 -0.09 -9.96
C GLN A 240 -6.70 -0.75 -9.27
N TYR A 241 -6.91 -2.06 -9.45
CA TYR A 241 -8.17 -2.71 -9.10
C TYR A 241 -8.06 -3.84 -8.07
N LEU A 242 -6.89 -4.42 -7.90
CA LEU A 242 -6.64 -5.51 -6.96
C LEU A 242 -5.91 -5.04 -5.70
N GLY A 243 -5.03 -4.05 -5.84
CA GLY A 243 -4.22 -3.49 -4.77
C GLY A 243 -3.04 -4.40 -4.38
N VAL A 244 -1.95 -3.78 -3.90
CA VAL A 244 -0.72 -4.45 -3.46
C VAL A 244 -0.50 -4.29 -1.95
N GLY A 245 0.08 -5.31 -1.32
CA GLY A 245 0.33 -5.30 0.12
C GLY A 245 -0.85 -5.83 0.94
N ALA A 246 -0.87 -5.47 2.21
CA ALA A 246 -1.88 -5.88 3.17
C ALA A 246 -3.09 -4.94 3.17
N LYS A 247 -4.20 -5.40 3.76
CA LYS A 247 -5.43 -4.61 4.00
C LYS A 247 -6.07 -4.03 2.73
N THR A 248 -5.93 -4.72 1.59
CA THR A 248 -6.55 -4.29 0.31
C THR A 248 -8.08 -4.16 0.40
N ASN A 249 -8.75 -5.01 1.19
CA ASN A 249 -10.20 -4.94 1.40
C ASN A 249 -10.64 -3.72 2.23
N ALA A 250 -9.73 -3.13 2.98
CA ALA A 250 -9.95 -1.89 3.74
C ALA A 250 -9.51 -0.64 2.96
N GLY A 251 -9.19 -0.79 1.67
CA GLY A 251 -8.83 0.35 0.80
C GLY A 251 -7.33 0.65 0.69
N TYR A 252 -6.44 -0.21 1.21
CA TYR A 252 -4.99 0.00 1.11
C TYR A 252 -4.41 -0.54 -0.20
N GLY A 253 -3.30 0.04 -0.66
CA GLY A 253 -2.47 -0.55 -1.70
C GLY A 253 -2.85 -0.25 -3.14
N TYR A 254 -3.72 0.73 -3.40
CA TYR A 254 -4.19 1.05 -4.75
C TYR A 254 -3.38 2.19 -5.39
N PHE A 255 -3.25 2.14 -6.71
CA PHE A 255 -2.49 3.11 -7.49
C PHE A 255 -3.33 3.80 -8.56
N THR A 256 -2.94 5.02 -8.90
CA THR A 256 -3.23 5.66 -10.18
C THR A 256 -2.03 5.46 -11.10
N VAL A 257 -2.28 4.95 -12.29
CA VAL A 257 -1.26 4.78 -13.32
C VAL A 257 -1.32 6.01 -14.22
N ASP A 258 -0.19 6.69 -14.40
CA ASP A 258 -0.12 7.83 -15.29
C ASP A 258 -0.25 7.32 -16.74
N GLU A 259 -1.35 7.63 -17.43
CA GLU A 259 -1.57 7.19 -18.83
C GLU A 259 -0.68 7.93 -19.85
N GLY A 260 0.27 8.77 -19.42
CA GLY A 260 0.99 9.66 -20.33
C GLY A 260 2.35 10.10 -19.81
N LYS A 261 3.34 9.23 -19.99
CA LYS A 261 4.72 9.50 -20.46
C LYS A 261 5.50 8.20 -20.28
N ALA A 262 5.31 7.29 -21.23
CA ALA A 262 6.30 6.26 -21.45
C ALA A 262 7.61 7.00 -21.78
N ASP A 263 8.58 7.02 -20.86
CA ASP A 263 9.96 7.39 -21.19
C ASP A 263 10.56 6.23 -22.01
N THR A 264 9.99 6.01 -23.19
CA THR A 264 10.42 5.03 -24.17
C THR A 264 11.32 5.72 -25.17
N SER A 265 12.60 5.32 -25.19
CA SER A 265 13.36 5.32 -26.44
C SER A 265 12.57 4.60 -27.55
N PRO A 266 12.77 4.94 -28.83
CA PRO A 266 11.83 4.65 -29.90
C PRO A 266 11.83 3.16 -30.26
N ALA A 267 10.92 2.39 -29.66
CA ALA A 267 10.54 1.07 -30.16
C ALA A 267 9.35 1.23 -31.11
N LYS A 268 9.50 0.71 -32.33
CA LYS A 268 8.49 0.71 -33.41
C LYS A 268 7.11 0.28 -32.90
N ALA A 269 6.10 1.01 -33.32
CA ALA A 269 4.69 0.76 -33.03
C ALA A 269 4.28 -0.69 -33.36
N ALA A 270 4.05 -1.49 -32.32
CA ALA A 270 3.30 -2.75 -32.38
C ALA A 270 1.86 -2.50 -31.88
N PRO A 271 0.86 -3.26 -32.36
CA PRO A 271 -0.55 -2.96 -32.14
C PRO A 271 -0.90 -2.96 -30.66
N SER A 272 -1.57 -1.90 -30.22
CA SER A 272 -2.07 -1.72 -28.86
C SER A 272 -2.86 -2.96 -28.42
N ALA A 273 -2.36 -3.68 -27.41
CA ALA A 273 -3.14 -4.68 -26.71
C ALA A 273 -4.43 -4.00 -26.20
N LYS A 274 -5.60 -4.58 -26.52
CA LYS A 274 -6.90 -4.06 -26.07
C LYS A 274 -6.89 -3.93 -24.53
N PRO A 275 -7.45 -2.85 -23.95
CA PRO A 275 -7.55 -2.69 -22.50
C PRO A 275 -8.22 -3.94 -21.90
N ILE A 276 -7.69 -4.45 -20.79
CA ILE A 276 -8.31 -5.55 -20.05
C ILE A 276 -9.68 -5.04 -19.58
N PRO A 277 -10.81 -5.63 -20.03
CA PRO A 277 -12.14 -5.15 -19.66
C PRO A 277 -12.31 -5.17 -18.14
N VAL A 278 -12.69 -4.03 -17.57
CA VAL A 278 -12.96 -3.88 -16.14
C VAL A 278 -14.45 -4.03 -15.91
N ASP A 279 -14.88 -5.15 -15.33
CA ASP A 279 -16.26 -5.27 -14.86
C ASP A 279 -16.47 -4.29 -13.71
N THR A 280 -17.29 -3.28 -13.97
CA THR A 280 -17.57 -2.19 -13.03
C THR A 280 -19.02 -2.30 -12.59
N ALA A 281 -19.23 -2.46 -11.28
CA ALA A 281 -20.54 -2.52 -10.66
C ALA A 281 -20.78 -1.30 -9.77
N ALA A 282 -21.99 -0.75 -9.77
CA ALA A 282 -22.38 0.31 -8.85
C ALA A 282 -23.14 -0.29 -7.65
N ASP A 283 -22.82 0.16 -6.44
CA ASP A 283 -23.49 -0.23 -5.19
C ASP A 283 -23.77 1.03 -4.34
N ILE A 284 -24.78 0.99 -3.47
CA ILE A 284 -25.14 2.11 -2.60
C ILE A 284 -25.09 1.65 -1.15
N TRP A 285 -24.21 2.27 -0.38
CA TRP A 285 -24.02 1.99 1.03
C TRP A 285 -24.84 2.98 1.85
N GLN A 286 -25.88 2.49 2.52
CA GLN A 286 -26.77 3.32 3.34
C GLN A 286 -26.27 3.42 4.78
N ASN A 287 -26.48 4.57 5.41
CA ASN A 287 -26.16 4.82 6.82
C ASN A 287 -24.72 4.49 7.23
N VAL A 288 -23.74 4.88 6.41
CA VAL A 288 -22.31 4.62 6.70
C VAL A 288 -21.62 5.88 7.20
N VAL A 289 -20.69 5.69 8.14
CA VAL A 289 -19.85 6.78 8.65
C VAL A 289 -18.70 7.03 7.69
N VAL A 290 -18.69 8.21 7.07
CA VAL A 290 -17.59 8.73 6.27
C VAL A 290 -16.57 9.39 7.19
N ASN A 291 -15.33 8.92 7.14
CA ASN A 291 -14.21 9.48 7.88
C ASN A 291 -13.29 10.25 6.93
N TYR A 292 -12.84 11.43 7.36
CA TYR A 292 -11.83 12.21 6.63
C TYR A 292 -10.48 12.12 7.33
N ASN A 293 -9.45 11.65 6.61
CA ASN A 293 -8.07 11.64 7.09
C ASN A 293 -7.31 12.85 6.51
N PRO A 294 -7.02 13.89 7.29
CA PRO A 294 -6.35 15.10 6.78
C PRO A 294 -4.88 14.88 6.41
N GLY A 295 -4.18 13.94 7.06
CA GLY A 295 -2.78 13.66 6.79
C GLY A 295 -2.55 12.96 5.43
N GLN A 296 -3.57 12.25 4.97
CA GLN A 296 -3.62 11.55 3.68
C GLN A 296 -4.50 12.26 2.64
N ARG A 297 -5.33 13.23 3.08
CA ARG A 297 -6.36 13.94 2.29
C ARG A 297 -7.34 12.98 1.58
N VAL A 298 -7.68 11.87 2.23
CA VAL A 298 -8.59 10.84 1.69
C VAL A 298 -9.87 10.74 2.53
N LEU A 299 -10.99 10.46 1.87
CA LEU A 299 -12.23 10.01 2.52
C LEU A 299 -12.28 8.50 2.52
N GLN A 300 -12.70 7.91 3.63
CA GLN A 300 -12.85 6.47 3.80
C GLN A 300 -14.18 6.15 4.45
N VAL A 301 -14.81 5.07 3.99
CA VAL A 301 -16.00 4.48 4.62
C VAL A 301 -15.71 3.01 4.90
N GLN A 302 -16.22 2.52 6.01
CA GLN A 302 -16.08 1.13 6.40
C GLN A 302 -17.43 0.62 6.90
N ARG A 303 -17.83 -0.56 6.45
CA ARG A 303 -19.01 -1.28 6.95
C ARG A 303 -18.63 -2.71 7.28
N THR A 304 -19.36 -3.32 8.20
CA THR A 304 -19.20 -4.75 8.52
C THR A 304 -20.49 -5.45 8.14
N ILE A 305 -20.40 -6.43 7.24
CA ILE A 305 -21.52 -7.28 6.82
C ILE A 305 -21.11 -8.73 7.07
N GLU A 306 -21.94 -9.49 7.78
CA GLU A 306 -21.72 -10.92 8.05
C GLU A 306 -20.30 -11.23 8.61
N GLY A 307 -19.80 -10.38 9.51
CA GLY A 307 -18.48 -10.53 10.11
C GLY A 307 -17.29 -10.20 9.20
N ARG A 308 -17.54 -9.76 7.95
CA ARG A 308 -16.51 -9.28 7.02
C ARG A 308 -16.55 -7.76 6.94
N SER A 309 -15.39 -7.15 7.17
CA SER A 309 -15.24 -5.71 7.02
C SER A 309 -14.94 -5.34 5.57
N GLU A 310 -15.76 -4.44 5.01
CA GLU A 310 -15.59 -3.87 3.68
C GLU A 310 -15.31 -2.38 3.79
N GLY A 311 -14.31 -1.89 3.07
CA GLY A 311 -14.03 -0.46 2.96
C GLY A 311 -14.20 0.07 1.55
N ALA A 312 -14.56 1.35 1.44
CA ALA A 312 -14.44 2.13 0.20
C ALA A 312 -13.71 3.45 0.48
N PHE A 313 -13.02 4.00 -0.51
CA PHE A 313 -12.21 5.20 -0.32
C PHE A 313 -12.33 6.17 -1.51
N ALA A 314 -11.93 7.42 -1.30
CA ALA A 314 -11.68 8.39 -2.36
C ALA A 314 -10.22 8.87 -2.29
N ASP A 315 -9.55 8.86 -3.44
CA ASP A 315 -8.19 9.42 -3.59
C ASP A 315 -8.15 10.94 -3.31
N PRO A 316 -6.98 11.59 -3.20
CA PRO A 316 -6.90 13.00 -2.85
C PRO A 316 -7.62 13.95 -3.82
N GLN A 317 -7.56 13.69 -5.12
CA GLN A 317 -8.23 14.54 -6.13
C GLN A 317 -9.75 14.40 -6.04
N ARG A 318 -10.24 13.16 -5.99
CA ARG A 318 -11.67 12.87 -5.84
C ARG A 318 -12.20 13.33 -4.49
N THR A 319 -11.41 13.21 -3.42
CA THR A 319 -11.74 13.76 -2.10
C THR A 319 -11.96 15.27 -2.18
N GLN A 320 -11.07 16.00 -2.87
CA GLN A 320 -11.25 17.44 -3.08
C GLN A 320 -12.54 17.76 -3.84
N GLN A 321 -12.87 16.99 -4.88
CA GLN A 321 -14.12 17.14 -5.63
C GLN A 321 -15.36 16.85 -4.77
N LEU A 322 -15.36 15.74 -4.05
CA LEU A 322 -16.45 15.35 -3.15
C LEU A 322 -16.68 16.41 -2.07
N LEU A 323 -15.62 16.89 -1.43
CA LEU A 323 -15.71 17.96 -0.43
C LEU A 323 -16.24 19.28 -1.02
N ALA A 324 -15.98 19.57 -2.29
CA ALA A 324 -16.52 20.75 -2.96
C ALA A 324 -18.02 20.61 -3.29
N THR A 325 -18.52 19.39 -3.49
CA THR A 325 -19.95 19.14 -3.76
C THR A 325 -20.84 19.06 -2.51
N LEU A 326 -20.24 18.97 -1.32
CA LEU A 326 -20.97 18.80 -0.06
C LEU A 326 -21.51 20.15 0.48
N PRO A 327 -22.69 20.15 1.14
CA PRO A 327 -23.19 21.32 1.88
C PRO A 327 -22.18 21.79 2.93
N GLU A 328 -22.15 23.10 3.20
CA GLU A 328 -21.15 23.73 4.07
C GLU A 328 -21.11 23.11 5.47
N ALA A 329 -22.27 22.83 6.07
CA ALA A 329 -22.38 22.18 7.38
C ALA A 329 -21.77 20.76 7.40
N ALA A 330 -22.00 19.98 6.34
CA ALA A 330 -21.45 18.62 6.22
C ALA A 330 -19.93 18.66 5.98
N ARG A 331 -19.46 19.61 5.16
CA ARG A 331 -18.03 19.84 4.91
C ARG A 331 -17.32 20.23 6.20
N GLN A 332 -17.86 21.15 6.99
CA GLN A 332 -17.29 21.55 8.29
C GLN A 332 -17.22 20.38 9.28
N LYS A 333 -18.24 19.50 9.35
CA LYS A 333 -18.20 18.28 10.18
C LYS A 333 -17.03 17.36 9.80
N LEU A 334 -16.72 17.23 8.51
CA LEU A 334 -15.61 16.40 8.01
C LEU A 334 -14.23 17.06 8.16
N THR A 335 -14.10 18.37 7.96
CA THR A 335 -12.78 19.03 7.94
C THR A 335 -12.37 19.67 9.27
N GLN A 336 -13.33 20.20 10.05
CA GLN A 336 -13.07 20.97 11.27
C GLN A 336 -13.65 20.31 12.54
N GLY A 337 -14.70 19.49 12.40
CA GLY A 337 -15.34 18.78 13.51
C GLY A 337 -14.65 17.47 13.89
N LYS A 338 -15.44 16.48 14.34
CA LYS A 338 -14.95 15.12 14.69
C LYS A 338 -14.38 14.33 13.50
N ARG A 339 -14.39 14.90 12.29
CA ARG A 339 -13.93 14.29 11.03
C ARG A 339 -14.73 13.06 10.62
N ARG A 340 -16.01 13.02 11.03
CA ARG A 340 -16.96 11.95 10.76
C ARG A 340 -18.29 12.52 10.29
N LEU A 341 -18.93 11.88 9.32
CA LEU A 341 -20.24 12.24 8.80
C LEU A 341 -21.06 10.98 8.51
N LEU A 342 -22.30 10.92 9.00
CA LEU A 342 -23.24 9.87 8.63
C LEU A 342 -23.88 10.23 7.27
N ALA A 343 -23.77 9.33 6.29
CA ALA A 343 -24.25 9.59 4.94
C ALA A 343 -24.64 8.30 4.19
N ASP A 344 -25.44 8.46 3.15
CA ASP A 344 -25.62 7.45 2.11
C ASP A 344 -24.55 7.67 1.04
N VAL A 345 -23.83 6.61 0.69
CA VAL A 345 -22.61 6.70 -0.13
C VAL A 345 -22.76 5.80 -1.35
N GLN A 346 -22.71 6.40 -2.54
CA GLN A 346 -22.66 5.64 -3.79
C GLN A 346 -21.23 5.23 -4.06
N ILE A 347 -21.02 3.93 -4.30
CA ILE A 347 -19.72 3.36 -4.59
C ILE A 347 -19.66 2.70 -5.97
N GLU A 348 -18.47 2.73 -6.54
CA GLU A 348 -18.11 2.04 -7.77
C GLU A 348 -17.12 0.92 -7.42
N VAL A 349 -17.49 -0.31 -7.77
CA VAL A 349 -16.74 -1.53 -7.49
C VAL A 349 -16.08 -2.02 -8.75
N SER A 350 -14.75 -2.09 -8.73
CA SER A 350 -13.93 -2.60 -9.83
C SER A 350 -12.84 -3.50 -9.26
N GLY A 351 -13.02 -4.82 -9.36
CA GLY A 351 -12.14 -5.80 -8.70
C GLY A 351 -12.32 -5.79 -7.17
N ASN A 352 -11.24 -5.55 -6.43
CA ASN A 352 -11.27 -5.33 -4.97
C ASN A 352 -11.43 -3.84 -4.60
N ARG A 353 -11.21 -2.94 -5.57
CA ARG A 353 -11.32 -1.50 -5.35
C ARG A 353 -12.79 -1.10 -5.26
N LYS A 354 -13.12 -0.36 -4.20
CA LYS A 354 -14.42 0.28 -4.00
C LYS A 354 -14.18 1.79 -3.85
N LEU A 355 -14.60 2.56 -4.84
CA LEU A 355 -14.44 4.01 -4.86
C LEU A 355 -15.71 4.71 -4.42
N ILE A 356 -15.58 5.74 -3.59
CA ILE A 356 -16.69 6.64 -3.28
C ILE A 356 -16.92 7.56 -4.50
N VAL A 357 -18.14 7.56 -5.04
CA VAL A 357 -18.52 8.39 -6.20
C VAL A 357 -19.38 9.57 -5.77
N LYS A 358 -20.24 9.37 -4.78
CA LYS A 358 -21.17 10.41 -4.29
C LYS A 358 -21.44 10.21 -2.82
N ILE A 359 -21.52 11.31 -2.07
CA ILE A 359 -21.88 11.33 -0.65
C ILE A 359 -23.15 12.16 -0.51
N THR A 360 -24.19 11.57 0.04
CA THR A 360 -25.45 12.25 0.36
C THR A 360 -25.57 12.32 1.89
N PRO A 361 -25.27 13.48 2.51
CA PRO A 361 -25.39 13.64 3.95
C PRO A 361 -26.82 13.37 4.41
N ARG A 362 -26.97 12.70 5.55
CA ARG A 362 -28.24 12.71 6.28
C ARG A 362 -28.18 13.82 7.33
N GLU A 363 -29.30 14.52 7.50
CA GLU A 363 -29.45 15.62 8.47
C GLU A 363 -29.21 15.15 9.91
#